data_AF-A0A3D3KVV3-F1
#
_entry.id   AF-A0A3D3KVV3-F1
#
_cell.length_a   1.000
_cell.length_b   1.000
_cell.length_c   1.000
_cell.angle_alpha   90.00
_cell.angle_beta   90.00
_cell.angle_gamma   90.00
#
_symmetry.space_group_name_H-M   'P 1'
#
loop_
_entity.id
_entity.type
_entity.pdbx_description
1 polymer ?
#
loop_
_entity_poly.entity_id
_entity_poly.type
_entity_poly.pdbx_seq_one_letter_code
_entity_poly.pdbx_strand_id
1 'polypeptide(L)' 'MTELNEAHRPEAAQPTPEWPDTAAPAVSDPSITAFIATLDGVEVLPVSEHEAVYSDLHDALLHALNEDAPTGEGEA' A
#
# COMPACT_ATOMS: atom_id res chain seq x y z
N MET A 1 16.88 -34.65 2.96
CA MET A 1 16.48 -33.36 2.34
C MET A 1 15.09 -33.51 1.73
N THR A 2 14.05 -33.56 2.57
CA THR A 2 12.63 -33.59 2.17
C THR A 2 11.78 -33.24 3.39
N GLU A 3 11.85 -31.99 3.88
CA GLU A 3 11.02 -31.52 5.01
C GLU A 3 10.51 -30.09 4.78
N LEU A 4 10.18 -29.73 3.53
CA LEU A 4 9.61 -28.41 3.20
C LEU A 4 8.21 -28.49 2.58
N ASN A 5 7.57 -29.67 2.62
CA ASN A 5 6.27 -29.91 1.99
C ASN A 5 5.12 -30.19 2.98
N GLU A 6 5.37 -30.19 4.29
CA GLU A 6 4.36 -30.46 5.33
C GLU A 6 3.57 -29.21 5.74
N ALA A 7 4.06 -28.01 5.41
CA ALA A 7 3.39 -26.74 5.69
C ALA A 7 2.28 -26.37 4.67
N HIS A 8 1.98 -27.25 3.71
CA HIS A 8 0.88 -27.08 2.75
C HIS A 8 -0.37 -27.89 3.14
N ARG A 9 -0.57 -28.10 4.44
CA ARG A 9 -1.91 -28.41 4.95
C ARG A 9 -2.77 -27.18 4.64
N PRO A 10 -3.97 -27.32 4.04
CA PRO A 10 -4.88 -26.19 3.92
C PRO A 10 -5.34 -25.85 5.35
N GLU A 11 -4.59 -25.00 6.02
CA GLU A 11 -5.07 -24.31 7.20
C GLU A 11 -6.32 -23.55 6.74
N ALA A 12 -7.43 -23.75 7.46
CA ALA A 12 -8.65 -23.03 7.16
C ALA A 12 -8.28 -21.54 7.10
N ALA A 13 -8.64 -20.87 5.99
CA ALA A 13 -8.34 -19.45 5.82
C ALA A 13 -8.69 -18.72 7.11
N GLN A 14 -7.69 -18.09 7.73
CA GLN A 14 -7.88 -17.34 8.97
C GLN A 14 -9.06 -16.38 8.74
N PRO A 15 -9.95 -16.22 9.74
CA PRO A 15 -11.11 -15.35 9.59
C PRO A 15 -10.63 -13.98 9.12
N THR A 16 -11.16 -13.53 7.97
CA THR A 16 -10.86 -12.20 7.43
C THR A 16 -11.13 -11.18 8.53
N PRO A 17 -10.14 -10.33 8.88
CA PRO A 17 -10.34 -9.27 9.86
C PRO A 17 -11.59 -8.46 9.50
N GLU A 18 -12.39 -8.10 10.49
CA GLU A 18 -13.48 -7.14 10.32
C GLU A 18 -12.87 -5.76 10.06
N TRP A 19 -12.57 -5.49 8.79
CA TRP A 19 -12.10 -4.18 8.37
C TRP A 19 -13.24 -3.17 8.52
N PRO A 20 -12.95 -1.96 9.00
CA PRO A 20 -13.95 -0.89 9.00
C PRO A 20 -14.44 -0.65 7.58
N ASP A 21 -15.71 -0.27 7.48
CA ASP A 21 -16.39 -0.03 6.20
C ASP A 21 -15.54 0.90 5.31
N THR A 22 -15.26 0.48 4.07
CA THR A 22 -14.43 1.23 3.12
C THR A 22 -15.12 2.49 2.59
N ALA A 23 -16.34 2.77 3.03
CA ALA A 23 -16.93 4.11 3.04
C ALA A 23 -16.15 5.05 4.01
N ALA A 24 -14.83 5.09 3.86
CA ALA A 24 -13.93 5.92 4.62
C ALA A 24 -14.35 7.40 4.49
N PRO A 25 -14.15 8.21 5.55
CA PRO A 25 -14.32 9.65 5.42
C PRO A 25 -13.48 10.15 4.25
N ALA A 26 -14.09 10.98 3.39
CA ALA A 26 -13.43 11.53 2.21
C ALA A 26 -12.04 12.04 2.58
N VAL A 27 -11.02 11.40 2.02
CA VAL A 27 -9.63 11.81 2.16
C VAL A 27 -9.56 13.26 1.74
N SER A 28 -9.25 14.14 2.68
CA SER A 28 -9.35 15.58 2.46
C SER A 28 -8.19 16.12 1.62
N ASP A 29 -7.10 15.35 1.56
CA ASP A 29 -5.94 15.67 0.74
C ASP A 29 -6.13 15.17 -0.70
N PRO A 30 -6.08 16.06 -1.70
CA PRO A 30 -6.29 15.69 -3.10
C PRO A 30 -5.15 14.82 -3.65
N SER A 31 -3.92 14.96 -3.15
CA SER A 31 -2.77 14.13 -3.53
C SER A 31 -2.94 12.71 -3.01
N ILE A 32 -3.33 12.54 -1.75
CA ILE A 32 -3.63 11.21 -1.17
C ILE A 32 -4.83 10.56 -1.87
N THR A 33 -5.84 11.36 -2.26
CA THR A 33 -6.98 10.87 -3.05
C THR A 33 -6.53 10.29 -4.40
N ALA A 34 -5.60 10.97 -5.09
CA ALA A 34 -5.05 10.47 -6.35
C ALA A 34 -4.28 9.16 -6.18
N PHE A 35 -3.50 9.02 -5.10
CA PHE A 35 -2.79 7.76 -4.81
C PHE A 35 -3.74 6.59 -4.51
N ILE A 36 -4.83 6.84 -3.79
CA ILE A 36 -5.84 5.81 -3.50
C ILE A 36 -6.57 5.37 -4.78
N ALA A 37 -6.86 6.30 -5.69
CA ALA A 37 -7.45 5.96 -6.98
C ALA A 37 -6.53 5.05 -7.83
N THR A 38 -5.20 5.22 -7.72
CA THR A 38 -4.23 4.32 -8.39
C THR A 38 -4.31 2.88 -7.85
N LEU A 39 -4.60 2.70 -6.56
CA LEU A 39 -4.70 1.38 -5.93
C LEU A 39 -5.95 0.59 -6.34
N ASP A 40 -7.04 1.26 -6.73
CA ASP A 40 -8.26 0.62 -7.23
C ASP A 40 -8.00 -0.20 -8.51
N GLY A 41 -6.97 0.16 -9.28
CA GLY A 41 -6.57 -0.58 -10.48
C GLY A 41 -5.69 -1.81 -10.21
N VAL A 42 -5.20 -2.02 -8.98
CA VAL A 42 -4.21 -3.08 -8.68
C VAL A 42 -4.85 -4.46 -8.63
N GLU A 43 -6.13 -4.56 -8.24
CA GLU A 43 -6.84 -5.84 -8.16
C GLU A 43 -6.95 -6.57 -9.52
N VAL A 44 -6.95 -5.81 -10.63
CA VAL A 44 -6.99 -6.36 -11.99
C VAL A 44 -5.61 -6.61 -12.59
N LEU A 45 -4.54 -6.15 -11.95
CA LEU A 45 -3.16 -6.37 -12.40
C LEU A 45 -2.66 -7.75 -11.96
N PRO A 46 -1.78 -8.39 -12.76
CA PRO A 46 -1.12 -9.61 -12.32
C PRO A 46 -0.21 -9.32 -11.12
N VAL A 47 -0.10 -10.28 -10.20
CA VAL A 47 0.71 -10.16 -8.97
C VAL A 47 2.16 -9.76 -9.25
N SER A 48 2.71 -10.19 -10.39
CA SER A 48 4.07 -9.83 -10.81
C SER A 48 4.27 -8.33 -11.05
N GLU A 49 3.20 -7.57 -11.29
CA GLU A 49 3.23 -6.12 -11.51
C GLU A 49 2.92 -5.33 -10.23
N HIS A 50 2.43 -5.98 -9.16
CA HIS A 50 2.07 -5.31 -7.91
C HIS A 50 3.28 -4.67 -7.24
N GLU A 51 4.44 -5.33 -7.27
CA GLU A 51 5.69 -4.80 -6.70
C GLU A 51 6.05 -3.43 -7.29
N ALA A 52 5.95 -3.30 -8.62
CA ALA A 52 6.27 -2.06 -9.31
C ALA A 52 5.29 -0.95 -8.90
N VAL A 53 3.99 -1.23 -8.89
CA VAL A 53 2.97 -0.26 -8.49
C VAL A 53 3.15 0.20 -7.04
N TYR A 54 3.43 -0.71 -6.11
CA TYR A 54 3.68 -0.34 -4.73
C TYR A 54 4.97 0.46 -4.57
N SER A 55 6.04 0.10 -5.29
CA SER A 55 7.32 0.83 -5.25
C SER A 55 7.16 2.27 -5.74
N ASP A 56 6.50 2.46 -6.88
CA ASP A 56 6.23 3.79 -7.44
C ASP A 56 5.37 4.64 -6.49
N LEU A 57 4.39 4.02 -5.83
CA LEU A 57 3.54 4.71 -4.86
C LEU A 57 4.33 5.11 -3.61
N HIS A 58 5.24 4.27 -3.13
CA HIS A 58 6.13 4.61 -2.00
C HIS A 58 7.05 5.79 -2.35
N ASP A 59 7.67 5.78 -3.53
CA ASP A 59 8.55 6.85 -3.97
C ASP A 59 7.79 8.17 -4.16
N ALA A 60 6.58 8.13 -4.73
CA ALA A 60 5.76 9.31 -4.92
C ALA A 60 5.23 9.91 -3.62
N LEU A 61 4.85 9.07 -2.63
CA LEU A 61 4.49 9.53 -1.30
C LEU A 61 5.69 10.15 -0.57
N LEU A 62 6.86 9.53 -0.67
CA LEU A 62 8.09 10.07 -0.09
C LEU A 62 8.47 11.40 -0.73
N HIS A 63 8.32 11.53 -2.04
CA HIS A 63 8.56 12.77 -2.77
C HIS A 63 7.62 13.87 -2.27
N ALA A 64 6.31 13.62 -2.24
CA ALA A 64 5.31 14.58 -1.76
C ALA A 64 5.58 15.02 -0.31
N LEU A 65 5.95 14.07 0.55
CA LEU A 65 6.30 14.37 1.95
C LEU A 65 7.53 15.28 2.07
N ASN A 66 8.53 15.08 1.21
CA ASN A 66 9.74 15.90 1.21
C ASN A 66 9.51 17.29 0.58
N GLU A 67 8.57 17.42 -0.35
CA GLU A 67 8.19 18.72 -0.95
C GLU A 67 7.42 19.62 0.03
N ASP A 68 6.62 19.02 0.92
CA ASP A 68 5.85 19.75 1.94
C ASP A 68 6.70 20.15 3.16
N ALA A 69 7.93 19.62 3.26
CA ALA A 69 8.90 20.07 4.24
C ALA A 69 9.51 21.42 3.77
N PRO A 70 9.44 22.50 4.58
CA PRO A 70 10.19 23.71 4.26
C PRO A 70 11.67 23.34 4.19
N THR A 71 12.29 23.65 3.06
CA THR A 71 13.75 23.58 2.90
C THR A 71 14.39 24.55 3.90
N GLY A 72 14.86 24.03 5.05
CA GLY A 72 15.36 24.80 6.19
C GLY A 72 14.22 25.14 7.15
N GLU A 73 14.22 24.71 8.41
CA GLU A 73 15.15 25.14 9.47
C GLU A 73 15.53 23.94 10.37
N GLY A 74 16.68 23.36 10.07
CA GLY A 74 17.45 22.52 11.00
C GLY A 74 18.82 23.16 11.20
N GLU A 75 18.87 24.45 11.55
CA GLU A 75 20.08 25.12 12.02
C GLU A 75 20.01 25.35 13.52
N ALA A 76 21.10 24.94 14.18
CA ALA A 76 21.54 25.14 15.59
C ALA A 76 21.32 23.99 16.57
#